data_AF-A0A3P9AVG2-F1
#
_entry.id   AF-A0A3P9AVG2-F1
#
_cell.length_a   1.000
_cell.length_b   1.000
_cell.length_c   1.000
_cell.angle_alpha   90.00
_cell.angle_beta   90.00
_cell.angle_gamma   90.00
#
_symmetry.space_group_name_H-M   'P 1'
#
loop_
_entity.id
_entity.type
_entity.pdbx_description
1 polymer ?
#
loop_
_entity_poly.entity_id
_entity_poly.type
_entity_poly.pdbx_seq_one_letter_code
_entity_poly.pdbx_strand_id
1 'polypeptide(L)'
;TGTGPPFTFILSTCVCPCRKLTSIAFNDMNPLPSRLLRNRRVLHLERLQAELRELEEQHKEFITESVVRKDKELDVMVSEDDEDL
;
A
#
# COMPACT_ATOMS: atom_id res chain seq x y z
N THR A 1 -16.85 -9.93 -60.47
CA THR A 1 -15.77 -9.47 -59.56
C THR A 1 -16.32 -9.46 -58.14
N GLY A 2 -15.67 -10.15 -57.20
CA GLY A 2 -16.03 -10.08 -55.78
C GLY A 2 -16.45 -11.40 -55.11
N THR A 3 -15.59 -12.42 -55.14
CA THR A 3 -15.72 -13.60 -54.26
C THR A 3 -14.65 -13.52 -53.17
N GLY A 4 -14.81 -12.56 -52.25
CA GLY A 4 -14.03 -12.50 -51.02
C GLY A 4 -14.74 -13.29 -49.91
N PRO A 5 -14.01 -13.94 -48.99
CA PRO A 5 -14.63 -14.66 -47.88
C PRO A 5 -15.48 -13.70 -47.03
N PRO A 6 -16.63 -14.14 -46.49
CA PRO A 6 -17.51 -13.28 -45.72
C PRO A 6 -16.78 -12.79 -44.47
N PHE A 7 -17.01 -11.53 -44.08
CA PHE A 7 -16.39 -10.89 -42.92
C PHE A 7 -16.53 -11.71 -41.62
N THR A 8 -17.62 -12.48 -41.51
CA THR A 8 -17.88 -13.40 -40.39
C THR A 8 -16.87 -14.55 -40.32
N PHE A 9 -16.41 -15.06 -41.48
CA PHE A 9 -15.38 -16.10 -41.56
C PHE A 9 -14.02 -15.57 -41.09
N ILE A 10 -13.63 -14.37 -41.52
CA ILE A 10 -12.38 -13.72 -41.08
C ILE A 10 -12.41 -13.44 -39.57
N LEU A 11 -13.54 -12.99 -39.03
CA LEU A 11 -13.67 -12.74 -37.59
C LEU A 11 -13.47 -14.03 -36.78
N SER A 12 -14.08 -15.14 -37.22
CA SER A 12 -13.94 -16.43 -36.52
C SER A 12 -12.54 -17.01 -36.64
N THR A 13 -11.84 -16.82 -37.75
CA THR A 13 -10.51 -17.40 -37.98
C THR A 13 -9.37 -16.55 -37.42
N CYS A 14 -9.50 -15.22 -37.33
CA CYS A 14 -8.47 -14.36 -36.74
C CYS A 14 -8.73 -14.04 -35.26
N VAL A 15 -9.97 -13.73 -34.87
CA VAL A 15 -10.23 -13.21 -33.51
C VAL A 15 -10.22 -14.32 -32.47
N CYS A 16 -10.74 -15.51 -32.78
CA CYS A 16 -10.71 -16.64 -31.85
C CYS A 16 -9.27 -17.08 -31.48
N PRO A 17 -8.32 -17.20 -32.43
CA PRO A 17 -6.92 -17.45 -32.10
C PRO A 17 -6.24 -16.28 -31.38
N CYS A 18 -6.53 -15.03 -31.74
CA CYS A 18 -5.98 -13.86 -31.02
C CYS A 18 -6.35 -13.86 -29.53
N ARG A 19 -7.59 -14.23 -29.18
CA ARG A 19 -8.01 -14.37 -27.77
C ARG A 19 -7.28 -15.50 -27.04
N LYS A 20 -6.94 -16.58 -27.74
CA LYS A 20 -6.12 -17.67 -27.17
C LYS A 20 -4.68 -17.23 -26.97
N LEU A 21 -4.10 -16.53 -27.95
CA LEU A 21 -2.74 -16.01 -27.89
C LEU A 21 -2.58 -14.98 -26.77
N THR A 22 -3.55 -14.09 -26.56
CA THR A 22 -3.52 -13.16 -25.42
C THR A 22 -3.61 -13.89 -24.08
N SER A 23 -4.44 -14.93 -23.98
CA SER A 23 -4.47 -15.75 -22.76
C SER A 23 -3.11 -16.40 -22.48
N ILE A 24 -2.47 -17.00 -23.49
CA ILE A 24 -1.16 -17.64 -23.33
C ILE A 24 -0.10 -16.61 -22.91
N ALA A 25 -0.06 -15.44 -23.57
CA ALA A 25 0.93 -14.41 -23.25
C ALA A 25 0.78 -13.83 -21.83
N PHE A 26 -0.46 -13.62 -21.37
CA PHE A 26 -0.71 -12.89 -20.11
C PHE A 26 -1.07 -13.77 -18.91
N ASN A 27 -1.45 -15.03 -19.13
CA ASN A 27 -1.70 -16.00 -18.06
C ASN A 27 -0.56 -17.01 -17.96
N ASP A 28 -0.26 -17.72 -19.05
CA ASP A 28 0.64 -18.89 -19.01
C ASP A 28 2.12 -18.50 -19.07
N MET A 29 2.45 -17.53 -19.92
CA MET A 29 3.83 -17.02 -20.09
C MET A 29 4.13 -15.81 -19.19
N ASN A 30 3.21 -15.41 -18.31
CA ASN A 30 3.43 -14.26 -17.46
C ASN A 30 4.44 -14.58 -16.35
N PRO A 31 5.64 -13.98 -16.36
CA PRO A 31 6.68 -14.26 -15.37
C PRO A 31 6.30 -13.74 -13.96
N LEU A 32 5.25 -12.93 -13.85
CA LEU A 32 4.76 -12.35 -12.60
C LEU A 32 3.25 -12.53 -12.49
N PRO A 33 2.78 -13.74 -12.11
CA PRO A 33 1.36 -14.01 -11.94
C PRO A 33 0.73 -12.99 -11.00
N SER A 34 -0.44 -12.48 -11.35
CA SER A 34 -1.13 -11.44 -10.57
C SER A 34 -1.32 -11.83 -9.10
N ARG A 35 -1.50 -13.13 -8.82
CA ARG A 35 -1.56 -13.71 -7.47
C ARG A 35 -0.24 -13.55 -6.71
N LEU A 36 0.91 -13.78 -7.35
CA LEU A 36 2.22 -13.61 -6.73
C LEU A 36 2.49 -12.15 -6.37
N LEU A 37 2.15 -11.22 -7.27
CA LEU A 37 2.27 -9.78 -7.01
C LEU A 37 1.35 -9.32 -5.88
N ARG A 38 0.11 -9.83 -5.85
CA ARG A 38 -0.84 -9.56 -4.75
C ARG A 38 -0.29 -10.06 -3.41
N ASN A 39 0.20 -11.29 -3.36
CA ASN A 39 0.76 -11.87 -2.13
C ASN A 39 1.97 -11.08 -1.60
N ARG A 40 2.88 -10.68 -2.50
CA ARG A 40 4.03 -9.83 -2.13
C ARG A 40 3.59 -8.47 -1.61
N ARG A 41 2.58 -7.85 -2.22
CA ARG A 41 2.03 -6.58 -1.75
C ARG A 41 1.39 -6.71 -0.37
N VAL A 42 0.62 -7.76 -0.12
CA VAL A 42 0.01 -8.00 1.20
C VAL A 42 1.09 -8.15 2.28
N LEU A 43 2.08 -9.03 2.05
CA LEU A 43 3.18 -9.23 3.00
C LEU A 43 3.95 -7.94 3.29
N HIS A 44 4.21 -7.13 2.26
CA HIS A 44 4.92 -5.86 2.43
C HIS A 44 4.07 -4.83 3.19
N LEU A 45 2.76 -4.77 2.91
CA LEU A 45 1.83 -3.91 3.62
C LEU A 45 1.73 -4.28 5.10
N GLU A 46 1.64 -5.57 5.43
CA GLU A 46 1.58 -6.05 6.82
C GLU A 46 2.82 -5.61 7.61
N ARG A 47 4.01 -5.70 7.01
CA ARG A 47 5.27 -5.24 7.62
C ARG A 47 5.27 -3.73 7.85
N LEU A 48 4.93 -2.95 6.83
CA LEU A 48 4.85 -1.49 6.95
C LEU A 48 3.85 -1.04 8.00
N GLN A 49 2.70 -1.73 8.11
CA GLN A 49 1.69 -1.42 9.13
C GLN A 49 2.18 -1.71 10.55
N ALA A 50 3.01 -2.75 10.73
CA ALA A 50 3.64 -3.03 12.02
C ALA A 50 4.66 -1.94 12.39
N GLU A 51 5.56 -1.59 11.46
CA GLU A 51 6.56 -0.53 11.65
C GLU A 51 5.91 0.83 11.99
N LEU A 52 4.84 1.19 11.28
CA LEU A 52 4.09 2.44 11.56
C LEU A 52 3.50 2.44 12.97
N ARG A 53 2.97 1.31 13.44
CA ARG A 53 2.39 1.21 14.77
C ARG A 53 3.44 1.39 15.87
N GLU A 54 4.62 0.80 15.70
CA GLU A 54 5.74 0.96 16.64
C GLU A 54 6.18 2.43 16.71
N LEU A 55 6.31 3.10 15.57
CA LEU A 55 6.66 4.53 15.54
C LEU A 55 5.57 5.42 16.15
N GLU A 56 4.29 5.11 15.92
CA GLU A 56 3.17 5.84 16.53
C GLU A 56 3.14 5.69 18.06
N GLU A 57 3.49 4.52 18.59
CA GLU A 57 3.62 4.29 20.03
C GLU A 57 4.76 5.12 20.63
N GLN A 58 5.94 5.06 20.02
CA GLN A 58 7.09 5.88 20.44
C GLN A 58 6.79 7.38 20.38
N HIS A 59 6.09 7.83 19.34
CA HIS A 59 5.70 9.23 19.22
C HIS A 59 4.71 9.65 20.32
N LYS A 60 3.76 8.79 20.68
CA LYS A 60 2.84 9.05 21.81
C LYS A 60 3.60 9.11 23.12
N GLU A 61 4.49 8.16 23.38
CA GLU A 61 5.33 8.16 24.58
C GLU A 61 6.14 9.47 24.68
N PHE A 62 6.80 9.87 23.59
CA PHE A 62 7.55 11.12 23.54
C PHE A 62 6.67 12.34 23.80
N ILE A 63 5.48 12.41 23.19
CA ILE A 63 4.54 13.52 23.45
C ILE A 63 4.14 13.51 24.92
N THR A 64 3.71 12.38 25.47
CA THR A 64 3.27 12.29 26.87
C THR A 64 4.39 12.66 27.84
N GLU A 65 5.62 12.22 27.59
CA GLU A 65 6.77 12.56 28.41
C GLU A 65 7.10 14.06 28.27
N SER A 66 7.03 14.62 27.07
CA SER A 66 7.26 16.05 26.86
C SER A 66 6.20 16.94 27.52
N VAL A 67 4.94 16.49 27.56
CA VAL A 67 3.85 17.17 28.27
C VAL A 67 4.09 17.09 29.78
N VAL A 68 4.38 15.90 30.32
CA VAL A 68 4.67 15.73 31.75
C VAL A 68 5.90 16.53 32.20
N ARG A 69 6.96 16.60 31.37
CA ARG A 69 8.15 17.41 31.67
C ARG A 69 7.82 18.90 31.67
N LYS A 70 7.04 19.39 30.70
CA LYS A 70 6.59 20.79 30.65
C LYS A 70 5.68 21.15 31.81
N ASP A 71 4.76 20.26 32.19
CA ASP A 71 3.86 20.49 33.33
C ASP A 71 4.66 20.57 34.64
N LYS A 72 5.69 19.73 34.82
CA LYS A 72 6.60 19.81 35.97
C LYS A 72 7.47 21.07 35.96
N GLU A 73 7.94 21.51 34.80
CA GLU A 73 8.73 22.73 34.66
C GLU A 73 7.87 23.97 34.99
N LEU A 74 6.61 23.99 34.56
CA LEU A 74 5.65 25.03 34.93
C LEU A 74 5.30 25.00 36.43
N ASP A 75 5.10 23.82 37.02
CA ASP A 75 4.82 23.66 38.46
C ASP A 75 6.00 24.14 39.33
N VAL A 76 7.23 23.86 38.90
CA VAL A 76 8.46 24.35 39.56
C VAL A 76 8.58 25.87 39.41
N MET A 77 8.38 26.43 38.21
CA MET A 77 8.44 27.87 38.00
C MET A 77 7.33 28.64 38.75
N VAL A 78 6.14 28.06 38.90
CA VAL A 78 5.02 28.66 39.66
C VAL A 78 5.26 28.58 41.16
N SER A 79 5.93 27.53 41.66
CA SER A 79 6.29 27.40 43.07
C SER A 79 7.40 28.37 43.51
N GLU A 80 8.30 28.78 42.63
CA GLU A 80 9.41 29.69 42.98
C GLU A 80 8.99 31.17 43.08
N ASP A 81 7.85 31.56 42.47
CA ASP A 81 7.34 32.95 42.49
C ASP A 81 6.45 33.26 43.72
N ASP A 82 6.07 32.24 44.50
CA ASP A 82 5.20 32.37 45.69
C ASP A 82 5.99 32.41 47.03
N GLU A 83 7.33 32.37 47.03
CA GLU A 83 8.16 32.41 48.27
C GLU A 83 8.64 33.83 48.68
N ASP A 84 8.29 34.90 47.94
CA ASP A 84 8.77 36.28 48.17
C ASP A 84 7.68 37.29 48.65
N LEU A 85 6.61 36.84 49.33
CA LEU A 85 5.59 37.72 49.95
C LEU A 85 5.47 37.55 51.47
#